data_AF-M0NCR5-F1
#
_entry.id   AF-M0NCR5-F1
#
_cell.length_a   1.000
_cell.length_b   1.000
_cell.length_c   1.000
_cell.angle_alpha   90.00
_cell.angle_beta   90.00
_cell.angle_gamma   90.00
#
_symmetry.space_group_name_H-M   'P 1'
#
loop_
_entity.id
_entity.type
_entity.pdbx_description
1 polymer ?
#
loop_
_entity_poly.entity_id
_entity_poly.type
_entity_poly.pdbx_seq_one_letter_code
_entity_poly.pdbx_strand_id
1 'polypeptide(L)'
;MREGAAQQGNSSGGNQSGSGLGSPTSPNFSNVVNAVDDLGADPTGGRAISQDLGSAIKPDTLILFPPGEYLLDQEWGVSVDGTFGMAGEGYKQASSPLESGKNAATFVAADNTRAAINFEAETGLLANFVLDQTGNRNSISILLRSSGFVQARDIRYVGTQDNTGSQADEDQSNPMCRFAADEGATARAERLIGKHIGLPGDKNSGGAPFFWVGESNKGTAQMGNCVSVGAADNGLYGGRTPGHAQVKGGKYVNNAVSQLRYDGAESWADGVSMVVDADNYSGPTNGTPYNEKFGVQGLKTERRKYQEKKPSGAVLRNADVRVRSINSNMGAPIYIRGWAGSLKIENSRIVNQLDQTTIRAEAPGDGNPATQPPHNITITDSEIVSSYADPVIDIRERENSSIRNTCIKVPGAGPSSINGMDIGENVGFGKQCNKGGLSAPDKVGASGNLSAVNFSAMDSGNGSSGEDAQQRQQQRKQKFFQRVISVIFSMFLLIALVVVGAVATLFYLIFGD
;
A
#
# COMPACT_ATOMS: atom_id res chain seq x y z
N MET A 1 70.11 -16.03 11.71
CA MET A 1 69.66 -16.49 10.38
C MET A 1 68.61 -17.57 10.54
N ARG A 2 67.34 -17.17 10.41
CA ARG A 2 66.20 -18.01 9.99
C ARG A 2 65.06 -17.03 9.75
N GLU A 3 64.79 -16.78 8.48
CA GLU A 3 63.72 -15.92 7.98
C GLU A 3 62.37 -16.58 8.27
N GLY A 4 61.48 -15.84 8.92
CA GLY A 4 60.07 -16.18 9.04
C GLY A 4 59.29 -15.39 7.99
N ALA A 5 58.79 -16.08 6.97
CA ALA A 5 57.95 -15.51 5.93
C ALA A 5 56.59 -15.08 6.52
N ALA A 6 56.26 -13.81 6.35
CA ALA A 6 54.93 -13.26 6.61
C ALA A 6 53.99 -13.69 5.48
N GLN A 7 52.96 -14.47 5.80
CA GLN A 7 51.82 -14.69 4.91
C GLN A 7 50.85 -13.53 5.06
N GLN A 8 50.87 -12.62 4.07
CA GLN A 8 49.77 -11.71 3.78
C GLN A 8 48.59 -12.53 3.25
N GLY A 9 47.59 -12.75 4.10
CA GLY A 9 46.28 -13.26 3.70
C GLY A 9 45.50 -12.16 3.00
N ASN A 10 45.64 -12.12 1.67
CA ASN A 10 44.88 -11.26 0.77
C ASN A 10 43.44 -11.81 0.68
N SER A 11 42.54 -11.38 1.55
CA SER A 11 41.10 -11.68 1.45
C SER A 11 40.44 -10.74 0.46
N SER A 12 40.60 -11.04 -0.83
CA SER A 12 39.72 -10.53 -1.89
C SER A 12 38.32 -11.11 -1.72
N GLY A 13 37.55 -10.55 -0.79
CA GLY A 13 36.12 -10.76 -0.67
C GLY A 13 35.42 -10.08 -1.84
N GLY A 14 35.08 -10.88 -2.85
CA GLY A 14 34.31 -10.42 -4.00
C GLY A 14 32.97 -9.84 -3.55
N ASN A 15 32.83 -8.53 -3.71
CA ASN A 15 31.54 -7.86 -3.76
C ASN A 15 30.76 -8.41 -4.98
N GLN A 16 29.97 -9.45 -4.77
CA GLN A 16 28.81 -9.69 -5.63
C GLN A 16 27.72 -8.71 -5.20
N SER A 17 27.86 -7.47 -5.66
CA SER A 17 26.72 -6.58 -5.82
C SER A 17 25.79 -7.22 -6.84
N GLY A 18 24.70 -7.84 -6.38
CA GLY A 18 23.59 -8.29 -7.21
C GLY A 18 22.85 -7.10 -7.83
N SER A 19 23.50 -6.38 -8.74
CA SER A 19 22.87 -5.42 -9.65
C SER A 19 22.23 -6.21 -10.79
N GLY A 20 21.07 -6.79 -10.52
CA GLY A 20 20.42 -7.70 -11.44
C GLY A 20 18.92 -7.84 -11.19
N LEU A 21 18.21 -6.76 -10.87
CA LEU A 21 16.78 -6.69 -11.20
C LEU A 21 16.68 -6.56 -12.72
N GLY A 22 17.01 -7.64 -13.46
CA GLY A 22 16.53 -7.79 -14.82
C GLY A 22 15.01 -7.68 -14.75
N SER A 23 14.42 -6.80 -15.57
CA SER A 23 12.97 -6.78 -15.69
C SER A 23 12.54 -8.17 -16.13
N PRO A 24 11.77 -8.91 -15.33
CA PRO A 24 11.16 -10.14 -15.82
C PRO A 24 10.38 -9.76 -17.07
N THR A 25 10.72 -10.37 -18.20
CA THR A 25 9.98 -10.18 -19.44
C THR A 25 8.54 -10.63 -19.19
N SER A 26 7.56 -9.83 -19.58
CA SER A 26 6.15 -10.24 -19.46
C SER A 26 5.97 -11.65 -20.04
N PRO A 27 5.19 -12.52 -19.38
CA PRO A 27 4.98 -13.87 -19.87
C PRO A 27 4.41 -13.88 -21.29
N ASN A 28 4.78 -14.92 -22.05
CA ASN A 28 4.21 -15.20 -23.36
C ASN A 28 3.01 -16.12 -23.19
N PHE A 29 1.99 -15.95 -24.05
CA PHE A 29 0.77 -16.73 -24.02
C PHE A 29 0.54 -17.33 -25.40
N SER A 30 0.22 -18.63 -25.45
CA SER A 30 -0.07 -19.34 -26.69
C SER A 30 -1.53 -19.18 -27.11
N ASN A 31 -2.41 -18.93 -26.14
CA ASN A 31 -3.83 -18.72 -26.33
C ASN A 31 -4.23 -17.33 -25.81
N VAL A 32 -4.88 -16.52 -26.64
CA VAL A 32 -5.43 -15.23 -26.25
C VAL A 32 -6.92 -15.25 -26.56
N VAL A 33 -7.74 -15.01 -25.55
CA VAL A 33 -9.21 -14.99 -25.67
C VAL A 33 -9.75 -13.65 -25.23
N ASN A 34 -10.76 -13.14 -25.94
CA ASN A 34 -11.48 -11.92 -25.60
C ASN A 34 -12.54 -12.23 -24.53
N ALA A 35 -12.51 -11.48 -23.42
CA ALA A 35 -13.45 -11.68 -22.32
C ALA A 35 -14.93 -11.56 -22.75
N VAL A 36 -15.23 -10.67 -23.69
CA VAL A 36 -16.59 -10.40 -24.17
C VAL A 36 -16.92 -11.31 -25.35
N ASP A 37 -16.14 -11.24 -26.43
CA ASP A 37 -16.49 -11.91 -27.69
C ASP A 37 -16.38 -13.43 -27.61
N ASP A 38 -15.38 -13.96 -26.88
CA ASP A 38 -15.14 -15.40 -26.79
C ASP A 38 -15.78 -16.04 -25.55
N LEU A 39 -15.88 -15.28 -24.44
CA LEU A 39 -16.33 -15.81 -23.14
C LEU A 39 -17.69 -15.25 -22.68
N GLY A 40 -18.24 -14.25 -23.37
CA GLY A 40 -19.56 -13.68 -23.06
C GLY A 40 -19.62 -12.86 -21.78
N ALA A 41 -18.48 -12.40 -21.26
CA ALA A 41 -18.46 -11.51 -20.10
C ALA A 41 -19.27 -10.23 -20.38
N ASP A 42 -20.01 -9.76 -19.38
CA ASP A 42 -20.80 -8.53 -19.49
C ASP A 42 -19.91 -7.29 -19.23
N PRO A 43 -19.66 -6.43 -20.25
CA PRO A 43 -18.86 -5.22 -20.10
C PRO A 43 -19.70 -4.00 -19.64
N THR A 44 -20.97 -4.19 -19.28
CA THR A 44 -21.87 -3.13 -18.82
C THR A 44 -22.01 -3.05 -17.29
N GLY A 45 -21.45 -4.02 -16.57
CA GLY A 45 -21.58 -4.15 -15.12
C GLY A 45 -22.96 -4.61 -14.65
N GLY A 46 -23.86 -5.01 -15.55
CA GLY A 46 -25.20 -5.51 -15.22
C GLY A 46 -25.20 -6.92 -14.63
N ARG A 47 -24.17 -7.72 -14.94
CA ARG A 47 -23.99 -9.10 -14.52
C ARG A 47 -22.56 -9.36 -14.06
N ALA A 48 -22.42 -10.13 -12.99
CA ALA A 48 -21.11 -10.49 -12.45
C ALA A 48 -20.36 -11.45 -13.38
N ILE A 49 -19.07 -11.17 -13.59
CA ILE A 49 -18.24 -11.91 -14.55
C ILE A 49 -17.62 -13.19 -13.97
N SER A 50 -17.73 -13.42 -12.66
CA SER A 50 -17.09 -14.55 -11.97
C SER A 50 -17.54 -15.92 -12.52
N GLN A 51 -18.73 -15.98 -13.13
CA GLN A 51 -19.30 -17.20 -13.72
C GLN A 51 -18.95 -17.38 -15.21
N ASP A 52 -18.54 -16.33 -15.92
CA ASP A 52 -18.33 -16.35 -17.37
C ASP A 52 -16.97 -16.95 -17.76
N LEU A 53 -15.97 -16.76 -16.89
CA LEU A 53 -14.57 -16.89 -17.27
C LEU A 53 -13.97 -18.28 -16.97
N GLY A 54 -14.72 -19.15 -16.28
CA GLY A 54 -14.19 -20.41 -15.74
C GLY A 54 -13.57 -21.35 -16.78
N SER A 55 -14.11 -21.40 -18.00
CA SER A 55 -13.60 -22.26 -19.09
C SER A 55 -12.26 -21.81 -19.67
N ALA A 56 -11.88 -20.54 -19.45
CA ALA A 56 -10.63 -19.95 -19.94
C ALA A 56 -9.51 -19.95 -18.88
N ILE A 57 -9.82 -20.28 -17.62
CA ILE A 57 -8.83 -20.39 -16.54
C ILE A 57 -8.05 -21.70 -16.72
N LYS A 58 -7.04 -21.67 -17.57
CA LYS A 58 -6.16 -22.81 -17.89
C LYS A 58 -4.77 -22.32 -18.32
N PRO A 59 -3.76 -23.20 -18.31
CA PRO A 59 -2.40 -22.81 -18.70
C PRO A 59 -2.30 -22.19 -20.10
N ASP A 60 -1.25 -21.39 -20.29
CA ASP A 60 -0.86 -20.67 -21.49
C ASP A 60 -1.93 -19.74 -22.09
N THR A 61 -2.88 -19.30 -21.26
CA THR A 61 -4.00 -18.44 -21.67
C THR A 61 -3.88 -17.02 -21.13
N LEU A 62 -4.13 -16.03 -21.99
CA LEU A 62 -4.38 -14.65 -21.64
C LEU A 62 -5.85 -14.31 -21.92
N ILE A 63 -6.57 -13.88 -20.89
CA ILE A 63 -7.90 -13.28 -21.04
C ILE A 63 -7.73 -11.77 -21.23
N LEU A 64 -8.14 -11.26 -22.39
CA LEU A 64 -8.05 -9.86 -22.75
C LEU A 64 -9.42 -9.19 -22.54
N PHE A 65 -9.47 -8.17 -21.69
CA PHE A 65 -10.67 -7.41 -21.39
C PHE A 65 -10.71 -6.14 -22.24
N PRO A 66 -11.67 -5.99 -23.16
CA PRO A 66 -11.91 -4.71 -23.82
C PRO A 66 -12.39 -3.65 -22.81
N PRO A 67 -12.40 -2.36 -23.18
CA PRO A 67 -12.98 -1.31 -22.35
C PRO A 67 -14.42 -1.63 -21.95
N GLY A 68 -14.75 -1.43 -20.68
CA GLY A 68 -16.04 -1.82 -20.11
C GLY A 68 -16.01 -1.83 -18.59
N GLU A 69 -17.20 -1.96 -18.00
CA GLU A 69 -17.40 -2.17 -16.57
C GLU A 69 -17.73 -3.64 -16.31
N TYR A 70 -16.95 -4.29 -15.45
CA TYR A 70 -17.05 -5.71 -15.16
C TYR A 70 -17.35 -5.90 -13.69
N LEU A 71 -18.55 -6.38 -13.38
CA LEU A 71 -19.03 -6.45 -12.01
C LEU A 71 -18.35 -7.61 -11.24
N LEU A 72 -17.82 -7.28 -10.05
CA LEU A 72 -17.37 -8.22 -9.03
C LEU A 72 -18.36 -8.17 -7.85
N ASP A 73 -19.10 -9.25 -7.63
CA ASP A 73 -20.08 -9.38 -6.55
C ASP A 73 -19.59 -10.18 -5.35
N GLN A 74 -18.40 -10.80 -5.47
CA GLN A 74 -17.77 -11.62 -4.45
C GLN A 74 -16.26 -11.75 -4.70
N GLU A 75 -15.58 -12.59 -3.91
CA GLU A 75 -14.23 -13.03 -4.23
C GLU A 75 -14.22 -13.92 -5.47
N TRP A 76 -13.33 -13.63 -6.40
CA TRP A 76 -13.15 -14.39 -7.63
C TRP A 76 -11.79 -15.11 -7.60
N GLY A 77 -11.85 -16.43 -7.53
CA GLY A 77 -10.68 -17.31 -7.58
C GLY A 77 -10.21 -17.61 -8.99
N VAL A 78 -8.95 -17.35 -9.25
CA VAL A 78 -8.24 -17.66 -10.48
C VAL A 78 -6.98 -18.41 -10.10
N SER A 79 -6.91 -19.72 -10.41
CA SER A 79 -5.78 -20.56 -10.04
C SER A 79 -5.37 -21.44 -11.22
N VAL A 80 -4.12 -21.32 -11.64
CA VAL A 80 -3.56 -22.07 -12.76
C VAL A 80 -2.17 -22.61 -12.40
N ASP A 81 -1.96 -23.90 -12.59
CA ASP A 81 -0.62 -24.50 -12.55
C ASP A 81 0.06 -24.28 -13.91
N GLY A 82 0.90 -23.25 -14.00
CA GLY A 82 1.58 -22.82 -15.23
C GLY A 82 1.43 -21.33 -15.53
N THR A 83 1.52 -20.97 -16.83
CA THR A 83 1.44 -19.58 -17.29
C THR A 83 -0.02 -19.13 -17.45
N PHE A 84 -0.43 -18.02 -16.83
CA PHE A 84 -1.78 -17.48 -17.00
C PHE A 84 -1.82 -15.95 -16.91
N GLY A 85 -2.75 -15.31 -17.64
CA GLY A 85 -2.86 -13.87 -17.66
C GLY A 85 -4.28 -13.34 -17.75
N MET A 86 -4.49 -12.17 -17.15
CA MET A 86 -5.63 -11.30 -17.36
C MET A 86 -5.12 -9.90 -17.62
N ALA A 87 -5.57 -9.26 -18.70
CA ALA A 87 -5.16 -7.90 -18.99
C ALA A 87 -6.26 -7.08 -19.65
N GLY A 88 -6.33 -5.79 -19.33
CA GLY A 88 -7.08 -4.84 -20.15
C GLY A 88 -6.39 -4.59 -21.50
N GLU A 89 -7.16 -4.35 -22.55
CA GLU A 89 -6.63 -3.98 -23.87
C GLU A 89 -5.62 -2.83 -23.80
N GLY A 90 -4.53 -2.91 -24.57
CA GLY A 90 -3.44 -1.93 -24.57
C GLY A 90 -2.32 -2.17 -23.53
N TYR A 91 -2.38 -3.26 -22.74
CA TYR A 91 -1.40 -3.55 -21.68
C TYR A 91 0.07 -3.65 -22.15
N LYS A 92 0.31 -3.98 -23.43
CA LYS A 92 1.66 -4.08 -24.01
C LYS A 92 2.31 -2.70 -24.18
N GLN A 93 1.50 -1.67 -24.40
CA GLN A 93 1.92 -0.28 -24.59
C GLN A 93 1.79 0.56 -23.31
N ALA A 94 1.09 0.03 -22.30
CA ALA A 94 0.91 0.70 -21.02
C ALA A 94 2.26 0.94 -20.33
N SER A 95 2.50 2.22 -20.00
CA SER A 95 3.64 2.68 -19.19
C SER A 95 3.20 3.34 -17.88
N SER A 96 1.89 3.46 -17.68
CA SER A 96 1.23 3.99 -16.49
C SER A 96 -0.19 3.43 -16.39
N PRO A 97 -0.79 3.35 -15.20
CA PRO A 97 -2.19 2.97 -15.04
C PRO A 97 -3.13 3.91 -15.80
N LEU A 98 -4.13 3.32 -16.44
CA LEU A 98 -5.22 4.07 -17.08
C LEU A 98 -5.97 4.95 -16.07
N GLU A 99 -6.42 6.11 -16.53
CA GLU A 99 -7.48 6.86 -15.84
C GLU A 99 -8.80 6.09 -15.93
N SER A 100 -9.68 6.28 -14.95
CA SER A 100 -11.05 5.75 -15.06
C SER A 100 -11.79 6.41 -16.22
N GLY A 101 -12.63 5.63 -16.90
CA GLY A 101 -13.47 6.10 -17.99
C GLY A 101 -13.65 5.08 -19.11
N LYS A 102 -14.26 5.53 -20.21
CA LYS A 102 -14.74 4.67 -21.32
C LYS A 102 -13.69 3.84 -22.05
N ASN A 103 -12.40 4.12 -21.82
CA ASN A 103 -11.29 3.42 -22.49
C ASN A 103 -10.60 2.40 -21.57
N ALA A 104 -11.09 2.22 -20.34
CA ALA A 104 -10.50 1.31 -19.37
C ALA A 104 -11.37 0.05 -19.20
N ALA A 105 -10.70 -1.10 -19.07
CA ALA A 105 -11.32 -2.27 -18.45
C ALA A 105 -11.39 -2.01 -16.94
N THR A 106 -12.60 -1.85 -16.42
CA THR A 106 -12.86 -1.42 -15.05
C THR A 106 -13.58 -2.53 -14.30
N PHE A 107 -12.96 -3.11 -13.27
CA PHE A 107 -13.67 -3.98 -12.34
C PHE A 107 -14.38 -3.11 -11.30
N VAL A 108 -15.69 -3.29 -11.17
CA VAL A 108 -16.55 -2.54 -10.24
C VAL A 108 -17.04 -3.49 -9.16
N ALA A 109 -16.88 -3.13 -7.88
CA ALA A 109 -17.46 -3.93 -6.80
C ALA A 109 -18.95 -3.64 -6.62
N ALA A 110 -19.74 -4.70 -6.40
CA ALA A 110 -21.12 -4.54 -5.96
C ALA A 110 -21.22 -3.78 -4.61
N ASP A 111 -22.33 -3.09 -4.39
CA ASP A 111 -22.61 -2.44 -3.12
C ASP A 111 -22.64 -3.46 -1.96
N ASN A 112 -22.12 -3.08 -0.80
CA ASN A 112 -22.03 -3.92 0.40
C ASN A 112 -21.14 -5.17 0.26
N THR A 113 -20.20 -5.17 -0.69
CA THR A 113 -19.33 -6.33 -0.98
C THR A 113 -17.86 -6.06 -0.63
N ARG A 114 -17.18 -7.09 -0.12
CA ARG A 114 -15.71 -7.17 -0.10
C ARG A 114 -15.26 -8.03 -1.28
N ALA A 115 -15.07 -7.40 -2.44
CA ALA A 115 -14.66 -8.12 -3.64
C ALA A 115 -13.15 -8.37 -3.59
N ALA A 116 -12.72 -9.45 -4.24
CA ALA A 116 -11.30 -9.74 -4.41
C ALA A 116 -11.06 -10.47 -5.73
N ILE A 117 -9.89 -10.24 -6.33
CA ILE A 117 -9.34 -11.08 -7.39
C ILE A 117 -8.22 -11.90 -6.75
N ASN A 118 -8.50 -13.17 -6.51
CA ASN A 118 -7.54 -14.12 -5.94
C ASN A 118 -6.79 -14.79 -7.10
N PHE A 119 -5.66 -14.20 -7.48
CA PHE A 119 -4.88 -14.58 -8.66
C PHE A 119 -3.67 -15.44 -8.27
N GLU A 120 -3.66 -16.68 -8.75
CA GLU A 120 -2.64 -17.69 -8.50
C GLU A 120 -2.16 -18.30 -9.82
N ALA A 121 -0.84 -18.21 -10.06
CA ALA A 121 -0.18 -18.83 -11.20
C ALA A 121 1.27 -19.21 -10.87
N GLU A 122 1.86 -20.14 -11.63
CA GLU A 122 3.31 -20.35 -11.59
C GLU A 122 4.01 -19.14 -12.20
N THR A 123 3.60 -18.77 -13.41
CA THR A 123 4.00 -17.51 -14.04
C THR A 123 2.76 -16.73 -14.44
N GLY A 124 2.64 -15.46 -14.07
CA GLY A 124 1.38 -14.76 -14.30
C GLY A 124 1.43 -13.25 -14.51
N LEU A 125 0.37 -12.76 -15.14
CA LEU A 125 0.18 -11.34 -15.44
C LEU A 125 -1.24 -10.89 -15.10
N LEU A 126 -1.38 -9.90 -14.24
CA LEU A 126 -2.61 -9.13 -14.02
C LEU A 126 -2.33 -7.67 -14.39
N ALA A 127 -2.87 -7.16 -15.50
CA ALA A 127 -2.39 -5.88 -16.01
C ALA A 127 -3.46 -4.93 -16.54
N ASN A 128 -3.18 -3.62 -16.41
CA ASN A 128 -3.87 -2.56 -17.14
C ASN A 128 -5.38 -2.47 -16.83
N PHE A 129 -5.71 -2.42 -15.54
CA PHE A 129 -7.08 -2.35 -15.04
C PHE A 129 -7.34 -1.12 -14.18
N VAL A 130 -8.61 -0.70 -14.13
CA VAL A 130 -9.13 0.15 -13.08
C VAL A 130 -9.94 -0.71 -12.12
N LEU A 131 -9.75 -0.51 -10.82
CA LEU A 131 -10.51 -1.14 -9.75
C LEU A 131 -11.34 -0.07 -9.06
N ASP A 132 -12.63 -0.08 -9.30
CA ASP A 132 -13.59 0.92 -8.83
C ASP A 132 -14.34 0.44 -7.59
N GLN A 133 -14.04 1.10 -6.47
CA GLN A 133 -14.66 0.95 -5.16
C GLN A 133 -15.34 2.26 -4.73
N THR A 134 -16.00 2.95 -5.67
CA THR A 134 -16.80 4.15 -5.40
C THR A 134 -18.25 3.85 -5.00
N GLY A 135 -18.67 2.58 -5.16
CA GLY A 135 -19.95 2.08 -4.67
C GLY A 135 -20.07 2.15 -3.16
N ASN A 136 -21.27 1.96 -2.63
CA ASN A 136 -21.50 2.11 -1.20
C ASN A 136 -21.03 0.87 -0.45
N ARG A 137 -20.29 1.10 0.64
CA ARG A 137 -19.85 0.03 1.54
C ARG A 137 -19.15 -1.09 0.77
N ASN A 138 -18.17 -0.77 -0.06
CA ASN A 138 -17.45 -1.78 -0.82
C ASN A 138 -15.93 -1.62 -0.75
N SER A 139 -15.25 -2.62 -1.31
CA SER A 139 -13.80 -2.65 -1.45
C SER A 139 -13.41 -3.67 -2.51
N ILE A 140 -12.30 -3.43 -3.21
CA ILE A 140 -11.69 -4.43 -4.09
C ILE A 140 -10.28 -4.73 -3.59
N SER A 141 -9.92 -6.01 -3.59
CA SER A 141 -8.57 -6.49 -3.29
C SER A 141 -8.01 -7.32 -4.44
N ILE A 142 -6.69 -7.38 -4.50
CA ILE A 142 -5.95 -8.37 -5.28
C ILE A 142 -5.14 -9.23 -4.31
N LEU A 143 -5.30 -10.54 -4.38
CA LEU A 143 -4.33 -11.49 -3.83
C LEU A 143 -3.44 -11.99 -4.97
N LEU A 144 -2.14 -11.72 -4.88
CA LEU A 144 -1.12 -12.21 -5.81
C LEU A 144 -0.38 -13.40 -5.19
N ARG A 145 -0.74 -14.60 -5.62
CA ARG A 145 -0.05 -15.83 -5.26
C ARG A 145 0.84 -16.30 -6.41
N SER A 146 2.06 -16.72 -6.08
CA SER A 146 3.06 -17.11 -7.06
C SER A 146 3.86 -18.31 -6.57
N SER A 147 3.94 -19.37 -7.37
CA SER A 147 4.93 -20.44 -7.20
C SER A 147 6.19 -20.26 -8.08
N GLY A 148 6.15 -19.31 -9.04
CA GLY A 148 7.30 -18.88 -9.83
C GLY A 148 7.41 -17.34 -9.88
N PHE A 149 6.85 -16.70 -10.91
CA PHE A 149 6.81 -15.24 -11.04
C PHE A 149 5.44 -14.70 -11.47
N VAL A 150 4.75 -13.98 -10.58
CA VAL A 150 3.51 -13.27 -10.90
C VAL A 150 3.70 -11.76 -10.82
N GLN A 151 3.15 -11.03 -11.78
CA GLN A 151 3.17 -9.57 -11.83
C GLN A 151 1.76 -8.98 -11.95
N ALA A 152 1.38 -8.11 -11.01
CA ALA A 152 0.35 -7.11 -11.20
C ALA A 152 0.97 -5.79 -11.67
N ARG A 153 0.50 -5.20 -12.78
CA ARG A 153 1.03 -3.90 -13.23
C ARG A 153 0.02 -2.99 -13.88
N ASP A 154 0.28 -1.68 -13.79
CA ASP A 154 -0.53 -0.66 -14.46
C ASP A 154 -1.99 -0.65 -13.96
N ILE A 155 -2.19 -0.78 -12.64
CA ILE A 155 -3.52 -0.87 -12.02
C ILE A 155 -3.81 0.37 -11.18
N ARG A 156 -5.04 0.88 -11.29
CA ARG A 156 -5.52 2.03 -10.53
C ARG A 156 -6.70 1.67 -9.64
N TYR A 157 -6.62 2.00 -8.37
CA TYR A 157 -7.76 2.04 -7.46
C TYR A 157 -8.45 3.40 -7.52
N VAL A 158 -9.78 3.37 -7.63
CA VAL A 158 -10.65 4.56 -7.60
C VAL A 158 -11.69 4.37 -6.51
N GLY A 159 -11.88 5.39 -5.67
CA GLY A 159 -12.77 5.32 -4.51
C GLY A 159 -12.07 4.86 -3.23
N THR A 160 -12.86 4.76 -2.17
CA THR A 160 -12.41 4.57 -0.79
C THR A 160 -13.04 3.33 -0.23
N GLN A 161 -12.23 2.46 0.37
CA GLN A 161 -12.75 1.38 1.20
C GLN A 161 -13.58 1.97 2.35
N ASP A 162 -14.89 1.80 2.29
CA ASP A 162 -15.86 2.37 3.24
C ASP A 162 -16.74 1.31 3.92
N ASN A 163 -16.49 0.02 3.66
CA ASN A 163 -17.08 -1.12 4.37
C ASN A 163 -16.43 -1.39 5.74
N THR A 164 -16.10 -0.34 6.49
CA THR A 164 -15.30 -0.40 7.73
C THR A 164 -16.06 0.21 8.92
N GLY A 165 -15.41 0.28 10.08
CA GLY A 165 -15.97 0.90 11.29
C GLY A 165 -16.73 -0.09 12.18
N SER A 166 -17.67 0.39 13.01
CA SER A 166 -18.31 -0.41 14.08
C SER A 166 -19.05 -1.67 13.63
N GLN A 167 -19.28 -1.83 12.33
CA GLN A 167 -19.95 -2.98 11.72
C GLN A 167 -18.96 -4.00 11.13
N ALA A 168 -17.65 -3.77 11.29
CA ALA A 168 -16.59 -4.58 10.73
C ALA A 168 -15.52 -4.96 11.77
N ASP A 169 -14.96 -6.16 11.61
CA ASP A 169 -13.86 -6.68 12.43
C ASP A 169 -12.50 -6.49 11.72
N GLU A 170 -11.39 -6.47 12.46
CA GLU A 170 -10.02 -6.54 11.92
C GLU A 170 -9.82 -7.77 11.04
N ASP A 171 -10.44 -8.91 11.38
CA ASP A 171 -10.38 -10.13 10.56
C ASP A 171 -11.02 -9.97 9.17
N GLN A 172 -11.84 -8.94 8.99
CA GLN A 172 -12.46 -8.58 7.72
C GLN A 172 -11.63 -7.57 6.92
N SER A 173 -10.40 -7.26 7.35
CA SER A 173 -9.48 -6.39 6.62
C SER A 173 -9.26 -6.92 5.20
N ASN A 174 -9.43 -6.04 4.21
CA ASN A 174 -9.29 -6.37 2.79
C ASN A 174 -8.20 -5.50 2.14
N PRO A 175 -6.91 -5.85 2.29
CA PRO A 175 -5.81 -5.07 1.72
C PRO A 175 -5.98 -4.90 0.22
N MET A 176 -5.69 -3.71 -0.31
CA MET A 176 -5.81 -3.48 -1.76
C MET A 176 -4.93 -4.48 -2.53
N CYS A 177 -3.73 -4.79 -2.07
CA CYS A 177 -2.87 -5.80 -2.68
C CYS A 177 -2.17 -6.65 -1.63
N ARG A 178 -2.49 -7.94 -1.62
CA ARG A 178 -1.88 -8.96 -0.77
C ARG A 178 -0.90 -9.82 -1.56
N PHE A 179 0.24 -10.14 -0.96
CA PHE A 179 1.24 -11.02 -1.53
C PHE A 179 1.27 -12.40 -0.85
N ALA A 180 1.48 -13.44 -1.65
CA ALA A 180 1.69 -14.81 -1.21
C ALA A 180 2.65 -15.53 -2.19
N ALA A 181 3.93 -15.18 -2.22
CA ALA A 181 4.92 -15.92 -2.98
C ALA A 181 5.42 -17.14 -2.18
N ASP A 182 5.55 -18.29 -2.83
CA ASP A 182 6.25 -19.46 -2.28
C ASP A 182 7.76 -19.23 -2.16
N GLU A 183 8.45 -20.11 -1.44
CA GLU A 183 9.91 -20.05 -1.32
C GLU A 183 10.57 -20.11 -2.70
N GLY A 184 11.52 -19.21 -2.98
CA GLY A 184 12.15 -19.05 -4.29
C GLY A 184 11.30 -18.32 -5.34
N ALA A 185 10.00 -18.09 -5.09
CA ALA A 185 9.11 -17.38 -5.99
C ALA A 185 9.10 -15.86 -5.74
N THR A 186 8.56 -15.12 -6.71
CA THR A 186 8.37 -13.66 -6.62
C THR A 186 6.98 -13.25 -7.04
N ALA A 187 6.31 -12.46 -6.20
CA ALA A 187 5.07 -11.76 -6.55
C ALA A 187 5.35 -10.26 -6.59
N ARG A 188 5.01 -9.60 -7.70
CA ARG A 188 5.38 -8.20 -7.98
C ARG A 188 4.16 -7.34 -8.25
N ALA A 189 4.06 -6.21 -7.58
CA ALA A 189 3.20 -5.09 -7.95
C ALA A 189 4.04 -3.99 -8.59
N GLU A 190 3.65 -3.48 -9.74
CA GLU A 190 4.36 -2.40 -10.43
C GLU A 190 3.41 -1.32 -10.93
N ARG A 191 3.68 -0.07 -10.56
CA ARG A 191 2.83 1.08 -10.87
C ARG A 191 1.38 0.83 -10.43
N LEU A 192 1.17 0.28 -9.23
CA LEU A 192 -0.14 0.28 -8.60
C LEU A 192 -0.38 1.64 -7.96
N ILE A 193 -1.50 2.28 -8.29
CA ILE A 193 -1.84 3.63 -7.80
C ILE A 193 -3.17 3.59 -7.08
N GLY A 194 -3.19 4.15 -5.87
CA GLY A 194 -4.39 4.33 -5.08
C GLY A 194 -4.28 5.61 -4.28
N LYS A 195 -5.34 6.42 -4.33
CA LYS A 195 -5.44 7.66 -3.59
C LYS A 195 -6.70 7.65 -2.75
N HIS A 196 -6.54 8.02 -1.48
CA HIS A 196 -7.64 8.12 -0.52
C HIS A 196 -8.40 6.80 -0.40
N ILE A 197 -7.65 5.71 -0.44
CA ILE A 197 -8.18 4.34 -0.58
C ILE A 197 -8.78 3.78 0.71
N GLY A 198 -8.64 4.46 1.85
CA GLY A 198 -9.25 4.03 3.11
C GLY A 198 -9.58 5.20 4.03
N LEU A 199 -10.36 4.90 5.04
CA LEU A 199 -10.78 5.85 6.07
C LEU A 199 -9.78 5.85 7.25
N PRO A 200 -9.18 7.00 7.59
CA PRO A 200 -8.38 7.11 8.79
C PRO A 200 -9.18 6.74 10.05
N GLY A 201 -8.57 6.00 10.96
CA GLY A 201 -9.23 5.56 12.21
C GLY A 201 -9.83 4.15 12.17
N ASP A 202 -9.85 3.52 11.00
CA ASP A 202 -10.57 2.25 10.80
C ASP A 202 -9.73 0.98 10.74
N LYS A 203 -8.41 1.08 10.93
CA LYS A 203 -7.49 -0.07 10.91
C LYS A 203 -7.99 -1.32 11.67
N ASN A 204 -8.45 -1.16 12.91
CA ASN A 204 -8.87 -2.28 13.76
C ASN A 204 -10.37 -2.59 13.60
N SER A 205 -10.97 -2.16 12.50
CA SER A 205 -12.39 -2.27 12.21
C SER A 205 -12.60 -2.41 10.70
N GLY A 206 -11.93 -3.39 10.10
CA GLY A 206 -11.97 -3.72 8.68
C GLY A 206 -11.11 -2.84 7.75
N GLY A 207 -10.55 -1.74 8.24
CA GLY A 207 -9.62 -0.92 7.47
C GLY A 207 -8.33 -1.68 7.16
N ALA A 208 -7.76 -1.44 5.97
CA ALA A 208 -6.65 -2.24 5.49
C ALA A 208 -5.44 -1.39 5.04
N PRO A 209 -4.24 -1.98 5.00
CA PRO A 209 -3.10 -1.38 4.33
C PRO A 209 -3.32 -1.42 2.80
N PHE A 210 -2.56 -0.61 2.06
CA PHE A 210 -2.50 -0.80 0.61
C PHE A 210 -1.84 -2.15 0.32
N PHE A 211 -0.57 -2.31 0.72
CA PHE A 211 0.16 -3.56 0.51
C PHE A 211 0.24 -4.37 1.80
N TRP A 212 -0.16 -5.64 1.73
CA TRP A 212 0.01 -6.61 2.82
C TRP A 212 0.95 -7.74 2.38
N VAL A 213 2.09 -7.86 3.08
CA VAL A 213 3.03 -8.97 2.99
C VAL A 213 3.02 -9.67 4.34
N GLY A 214 2.19 -10.70 4.44
CA GLY A 214 1.92 -11.42 5.69
C GLY A 214 2.55 -12.80 5.76
N GLU A 215 1.96 -13.62 6.62
CA GLU A 215 2.36 -15.01 6.89
C GLU A 215 2.40 -15.91 5.63
N SER A 216 1.50 -15.67 4.69
CA SER A 216 1.40 -16.45 3.45
C SER A 216 2.55 -16.22 2.47
N ASN A 217 3.38 -15.19 2.66
CA ASN A 217 4.49 -14.90 1.77
C ASN A 217 5.81 -15.48 2.32
N LYS A 218 6.35 -16.48 1.65
CA LYS A 218 7.63 -17.15 1.97
C LYS A 218 8.75 -16.75 1.00
N GLY A 219 8.41 -16.30 -0.21
CA GLY A 219 9.32 -15.76 -1.21
C GLY A 219 9.46 -14.25 -1.15
N THR A 220 9.58 -13.63 -2.32
CA THR A 220 9.81 -12.18 -2.45
C THR A 220 8.56 -11.44 -2.90
N ALA A 221 8.10 -10.48 -2.09
CA ALA A 221 7.12 -9.48 -2.49
C ALA A 221 7.84 -8.21 -2.99
N GLN A 222 7.61 -7.82 -4.23
CA GLN A 222 8.24 -6.65 -4.85
C GLN A 222 7.21 -5.57 -5.19
N MET A 223 7.51 -4.33 -4.83
CA MET A 223 6.70 -3.17 -5.19
C MET A 223 7.56 -2.16 -5.93
N GLY A 224 7.23 -1.92 -7.20
CA GLY A 224 7.92 -0.99 -8.07
C GLY A 224 7.06 0.24 -8.38
N ASN A 225 7.52 1.44 -8.07
CA ASN A 225 6.91 2.70 -8.50
C ASN A 225 5.41 2.82 -8.16
N CYS A 226 5.00 2.28 -7.02
CA CYS A 226 3.62 2.33 -6.58
C CYS A 226 3.32 3.66 -5.86
N VAL A 227 2.04 4.04 -5.83
CA VAL A 227 1.57 5.25 -5.14
C VAL A 227 0.47 4.87 -4.17
N SER A 228 0.74 5.05 -2.88
CA SER A 228 -0.19 4.81 -1.78
C SER A 228 -0.47 6.09 -1.02
N VAL A 229 -1.67 6.66 -1.20
CA VAL A 229 -2.10 7.83 -0.46
C VAL A 229 -3.33 7.51 0.38
N GLY A 230 -3.28 7.76 1.69
CA GLY A 230 -4.47 7.68 2.53
C GLY A 230 -5.04 6.28 2.75
N ALA A 231 -4.21 5.25 2.92
CA ALA A 231 -4.68 3.95 3.40
C ALA A 231 -5.16 4.03 4.86
N ALA A 232 -6.16 3.21 5.21
CA ALA A 232 -6.71 3.12 6.57
C ALA A 232 -5.73 2.51 7.59
N ASP A 233 -4.68 1.84 7.11
CA ASP A 233 -3.56 1.32 7.91
C ASP A 233 -2.20 1.76 7.34
N ASN A 234 -1.38 0.85 6.81
CA ASN A 234 -0.04 1.15 6.31
C ASN A 234 -0.05 1.31 4.78
N GLY A 235 0.90 2.06 4.23
CA GLY A 235 1.17 2.00 2.80
C GLY A 235 1.74 0.64 2.41
N LEU A 236 2.76 0.18 3.14
CA LEU A 236 3.20 -1.21 3.16
C LEU A 236 3.17 -1.75 4.58
N TYR A 237 2.50 -2.88 4.78
CA TYR A 237 2.69 -3.74 5.93
C TYR A 237 3.40 -5.03 5.52
N GLY A 238 4.71 -5.08 5.69
CA GLY A 238 5.58 -6.24 5.44
C GLY A 238 6.52 -6.58 6.60
N GLY A 239 6.19 -6.17 7.82
CA GLY A 239 6.95 -6.52 9.03
C GLY A 239 6.59 -7.89 9.64
N ARG A 240 5.54 -8.57 9.17
CA ARG A 240 5.07 -9.83 9.77
C ARG A 240 4.97 -10.95 8.75
N THR A 241 6.12 -11.28 8.17
CA THR A 241 6.23 -12.26 7.09
C THR A 241 7.53 -13.07 7.24
N PRO A 242 7.52 -14.36 6.88
CA PRO A 242 8.75 -15.14 6.75
C PRO A 242 9.56 -14.77 5.51
N GLY A 243 8.92 -14.29 4.43
CA GLY A 243 9.59 -13.88 3.20
C GLY A 243 10.10 -12.43 3.20
N HIS A 244 10.41 -11.89 2.02
CA HIS A 244 11.05 -10.59 1.83
C HIS A 244 10.11 -9.53 1.28
N ALA A 245 10.27 -8.28 1.70
CA ALA A 245 9.52 -7.13 1.19
C ALA A 245 10.49 -6.10 0.58
N GLN A 246 10.34 -5.84 -0.72
CA GLN A 246 11.27 -5.02 -1.49
C GLN A 246 10.53 -3.88 -2.19
N VAL A 247 10.95 -2.65 -1.96
CA VAL A 247 10.32 -1.44 -2.50
C VAL A 247 11.30 -0.65 -3.32
N LYS A 248 11.00 -0.45 -4.61
CA LYS A 248 11.81 0.37 -5.52
C LYS A 248 10.99 1.53 -6.06
N GLY A 249 11.38 2.75 -5.71
CA GLY A 249 10.66 3.96 -6.10
C GLY A 249 9.28 4.06 -5.44
N GLY A 250 8.49 5.03 -5.89
CA GLY A 250 7.11 5.21 -5.44
C GLY A 250 6.94 6.21 -4.31
N LYS A 251 5.67 6.44 -3.96
CA LYS A 251 5.22 7.53 -3.09
C LYS A 251 4.21 7.00 -2.07
N TYR A 252 4.50 7.20 -0.80
CA TYR A 252 3.69 6.72 0.32
C TYR A 252 3.36 7.90 1.21
N VAL A 253 2.12 8.38 1.14
CA VAL A 253 1.72 9.67 1.72
C VAL A 253 0.49 9.49 2.61
N ASN A 254 0.57 9.99 3.83
CA ASN A 254 -0.55 10.03 4.76
C ASN A 254 -1.32 8.71 4.90
N ASN A 255 -0.62 7.57 4.86
CA ASN A 255 -1.20 6.30 5.30
C ASN A 255 -1.31 6.32 6.84
N ALA A 256 -2.40 5.80 7.40
CA ALA A 256 -2.81 6.08 8.79
C ALA A 256 -1.84 5.60 9.89
N VAL A 257 -1.04 4.55 9.65
CA VAL A 257 -0.12 3.99 10.66
C VAL A 257 1.34 4.09 10.26
N SER A 258 1.69 3.76 9.03
CA SER A 258 3.04 4.05 8.55
C SER A 258 3.05 4.12 7.03
N GLN A 259 3.99 4.90 6.49
CA GLN A 259 4.16 4.96 5.05
C GLN A 259 4.76 3.63 4.57
N LEU A 260 5.82 3.16 5.25
CA LEU A 260 6.37 1.82 5.06
C LEU A 260 6.62 1.12 6.40
N ARG A 261 6.33 -0.19 6.44
CA ARG A 261 6.66 -1.06 7.56
C ARG A 261 7.23 -2.38 7.09
N TYR A 262 8.51 -2.62 7.35
CA TYR A 262 9.20 -3.85 6.97
C TYR A 262 10.41 -4.09 7.86
N ASP A 263 10.91 -5.33 7.88
CA ASP A 263 12.12 -5.69 8.60
C ASP A 263 12.71 -7.01 8.08
N GLY A 264 13.97 -7.25 8.40
CA GLY A 264 14.72 -8.48 8.11
C GLY A 264 15.59 -8.39 6.85
N ALA A 265 16.47 -9.37 6.70
CA ALA A 265 17.39 -9.50 5.59
C ALA A 265 16.64 -9.53 4.25
N GLU A 266 17.29 -8.96 3.24
CA GLU A 266 16.79 -8.81 1.87
C GLU A 266 15.48 -8.02 1.74
N SER A 267 15.04 -7.39 2.84
CA SER A 267 13.93 -6.44 2.82
C SER A 267 14.47 -5.02 2.81
N TRP A 268 14.06 -4.25 1.82
CA TRP A 268 14.65 -2.94 1.56
C TRP A 268 13.67 -1.99 0.90
N ALA A 269 13.91 -0.69 1.10
CA ALA A 269 13.30 0.38 0.33
C ALA A 269 14.39 1.24 -0.30
N ASP A 270 14.25 1.51 -1.59
CA ASP A 270 15.22 2.21 -2.42
C ASP A 270 14.52 3.26 -3.28
N GLY A 271 14.91 4.53 -3.15
CA GLY A 271 14.39 5.59 -4.03
C GLY A 271 12.97 6.03 -3.68
N VAL A 272 12.51 5.85 -2.44
CA VAL A 272 11.11 6.07 -2.03
C VAL A 272 10.87 7.47 -1.47
N SER A 273 9.68 8.03 -1.71
CA SER A 273 9.18 9.21 -1.00
C SER A 273 8.17 8.80 0.07
N MET A 274 8.41 9.18 1.32
CA MET A 274 7.49 8.98 2.44
C MET A 274 7.10 10.33 3.04
N VAL A 275 5.80 10.60 3.12
CA VAL A 275 5.30 11.89 3.63
C VAL A 275 4.22 11.68 4.68
N VAL A 276 4.35 12.39 5.79
CA VAL A 276 3.31 12.58 6.81
C VAL A 276 3.06 14.08 6.96
N ASP A 277 1.82 14.49 6.69
CA ASP A 277 1.36 15.87 6.71
C ASP A 277 -0.15 15.88 6.97
N ALA A 278 -0.53 15.89 8.25
CA ALA A 278 -1.91 15.87 8.68
C ALA A 278 -2.70 17.11 8.23
N ASP A 279 -2.07 18.29 8.25
CA ASP A 279 -2.69 19.56 7.85
C ASP A 279 -3.10 19.56 6.38
N ASN A 280 -2.38 18.82 5.53
CA ASN A 280 -2.66 18.68 4.10
C ASN A 280 -3.37 17.35 3.76
N TYR A 281 -3.95 16.65 4.73
CA TYR A 281 -4.79 15.49 4.43
C TYR A 281 -6.15 15.94 3.89
N SER A 282 -6.40 15.64 2.61
CA SER A 282 -7.64 15.98 1.89
C SER A 282 -8.58 14.79 1.66
N GLY A 283 -8.30 13.65 2.28
CA GLY A 283 -9.09 12.44 2.08
C GLY A 283 -10.40 12.40 2.86
N PRO A 284 -11.25 11.41 2.54
CA PRO A 284 -12.47 11.17 3.30
C PRO A 284 -12.14 10.73 4.72
N THR A 285 -13.00 11.11 5.65
CA THR A 285 -12.97 10.67 7.04
C THR A 285 -14.36 10.22 7.45
N ASN A 286 -14.45 9.38 8.48
CA ASN A 286 -15.72 8.98 9.10
C ASN A 286 -16.02 9.77 10.38
N GLY A 287 -15.55 11.02 10.44
CA GLY A 287 -15.60 11.86 11.64
C GLY A 287 -14.34 11.76 12.50
N THR A 288 -13.39 10.89 12.16
CA THR A 288 -12.04 10.86 12.76
C THR A 288 -11.03 11.53 11.83
N PRO A 289 -10.47 12.69 12.19
CA PRO A 289 -9.33 13.29 11.51
C PRO A 289 -8.16 12.33 11.29
N TYR A 290 -7.38 12.61 10.25
CA TYR A 290 -6.19 11.82 9.94
C TYR A 290 -5.25 11.74 11.15
N ASN A 291 -4.75 10.53 11.43
CA ASN A 291 -3.78 10.26 12.49
C ASN A 291 -4.24 10.63 13.92
N GLU A 292 -5.54 10.82 14.19
CA GLU A 292 -5.99 11.12 15.56
C GLU A 292 -5.95 9.88 16.48
N LYS A 293 -6.46 8.75 15.98
CA LYS A 293 -6.65 7.51 16.76
C LYS A 293 -5.42 6.61 16.84
N PHE A 294 -4.59 6.62 15.80
CA PHE A 294 -3.43 5.73 15.69
C PHE A 294 -2.17 6.52 15.39
N GLY A 295 -1.08 6.17 16.05
CA GLY A 295 0.20 6.82 15.78
C GLY A 295 0.75 6.47 14.41
N VAL A 296 1.34 7.46 13.74
CA VAL A 296 1.87 7.35 12.38
C VAL A 296 3.39 7.44 12.38
N GLN A 297 4.06 6.71 11.47
CA GLN A 297 5.48 6.87 11.19
C GLN A 297 5.76 7.06 9.69
N GLY A 298 6.91 7.64 9.36
CA GLY A 298 7.46 7.56 8.01
C GLY A 298 7.86 6.13 7.71
N LEU A 299 8.89 5.65 8.42
CA LEU A 299 9.33 4.26 8.40
C LEU A 299 9.16 3.63 9.78
N LYS A 300 8.58 2.43 9.81
CA LYS A 300 8.55 1.58 11.00
C LYS A 300 9.21 0.23 10.72
N THR A 301 10.14 -0.19 11.57
CA THR A 301 10.69 -1.55 11.49
C THR A 301 10.20 -2.40 12.65
N GLU A 302 9.72 -3.60 12.33
CA GLU A 302 9.27 -4.59 13.30
C GLU A 302 9.17 -5.99 12.67
N ARG A 303 9.35 -7.04 13.49
CA ARG A 303 9.26 -8.45 13.02
C ARG A 303 8.26 -9.38 13.72
N ARG A 304 7.36 -8.83 14.55
CA ARG A 304 6.51 -9.59 15.50
C ARG A 304 6.01 -10.92 14.89
N LYS A 305 6.20 -12.04 15.62
CA LYS A 305 5.95 -13.46 15.27
C LYS A 305 7.05 -14.20 14.51
N TYR A 306 7.90 -13.51 13.74
CA TYR A 306 8.95 -14.14 12.91
C TYR A 306 10.35 -13.76 13.34
N GLN A 307 10.52 -13.35 14.59
CA GLN A 307 11.79 -12.86 15.13
C GLN A 307 12.94 -13.87 15.03
N GLU A 308 12.62 -15.16 15.07
CA GLU A 308 13.59 -16.27 15.02
C GLU A 308 13.81 -16.83 13.61
N LYS A 309 12.85 -16.62 12.69
CA LYS A 309 12.83 -17.32 11.39
C LYS A 309 13.48 -16.53 10.26
N LYS A 310 13.57 -15.21 10.41
CA LYS A 310 14.09 -14.31 9.38
C LYS A 310 15.31 -13.56 9.91
N PRO A 311 16.49 -13.67 9.27
CA PRO A 311 17.69 -12.94 9.69
C PRO A 311 17.47 -11.42 9.71
N SER A 312 18.27 -10.70 10.49
CA SER A 312 18.25 -9.24 10.56
C SER A 312 19.04 -8.60 9.40
N GLY A 313 18.69 -7.36 9.02
CA GLY A 313 19.40 -6.66 7.95
C GLY A 313 18.50 -5.85 7.01
N ALA A 314 17.56 -5.09 7.55
CA ALA A 314 16.72 -4.21 6.72
C ALA A 314 17.53 -3.03 6.18
N VAL A 315 17.15 -2.52 5.00
CA VAL A 315 17.82 -1.37 4.37
C VAL A 315 16.82 -0.30 3.96
N LEU A 316 17.13 0.96 4.25
CA LEU A 316 16.51 2.14 3.68
C LEU A 316 17.60 2.91 2.93
N ARG A 317 17.44 3.15 1.64
CA ARG A 317 18.41 3.92 0.87
C ARG A 317 17.79 4.83 -0.16
N ASN A 318 18.50 5.90 -0.52
CA ASN A 318 18.04 6.87 -1.52
C ASN A 318 16.63 7.40 -1.21
N ALA A 319 16.29 7.53 0.08
CA ALA A 319 14.93 7.82 0.52
C ALA A 319 14.77 9.28 0.93
N ASP A 320 13.56 9.79 0.77
CA ASP A 320 13.16 11.13 1.19
C ASP A 320 11.96 11.01 2.12
N VAL A 321 12.23 11.10 3.42
CA VAL A 321 11.24 11.03 4.49
C VAL A 321 10.94 12.44 4.93
N ARG A 322 9.68 12.87 4.83
CA ARG A 322 9.23 14.17 5.32
C ARG A 322 8.08 14.02 6.28
N VAL A 323 8.25 14.55 7.48
CA VAL A 323 7.18 14.67 8.48
C VAL A 323 6.99 16.14 8.77
N ARG A 324 5.77 16.63 8.51
CA ARG A 324 5.40 18.04 8.56
C ARG A 324 4.49 18.36 9.73
N SER A 325 3.41 17.60 9.87
CA SER A 325 2.36 17.80 10.87
C SER A 325 1.71 16.46 11.23
N ILE A 326 1.20 16.36 12.47
CA ILE A 326 0.48 15.20 13.02
C ILE A 326 -0.65 15.70 13.93
N ASN A 327 -1.70 14.88 14.09
CA ASN A 327 -2.81 15.18 15.01
C ASN A 327 -2.70 14.42 16.35
N SER A 328 -1.79 13.45 16.46
CA SER A 328 -1.61 12.62 17.65
C SER A 328 -0.13 12.32 17.89
N ASN A 329 0.21 11.10 18.30
CA ASN A 329 1.57 10.65 18.54
C ASN A 329 2.20 10.03 17.28
N MET A 330 3.52 10.16 17.14
CA MET A 330 4.31 9.46 16.12
C MET A 330 5.42 8.60 16.72
N GLY A 331 5.88 8.89 17.94
CA GLY A 331 7.06 8.26 18.54
C GLY A 331 8.36 8.76 17.91
N ALA A 332 8.55 8.56 16.60
CA ALA A 332 9.58 9.16 15.77
C ALA A 332 9.26 8.98 14.26
N PRO A 333 9.70 9.89 13.37
CA PRO A 333 9.64 9.71 11.92
C PRO A 333 10.20 8.38 11.42
N ILE A 334 11.34 7.95 11.95
CA ILE A 334 11.88 6.60 11.77
C ILE A 334 11.90 5.90 13.13
N TYR A 335 11.14 4.81 13.23
CA TYR A 335 10.94 4.12 14.49
C TYR A 335 11.23 2.62 14.37
N ILE A 336 12.20 2.17 15.15
CA ILE A 336 12.69 0.79 15.19
C ILE A 336 12.24 0.17 16.51
N ARG A 337 11.37 -0.85 16.44
CA ARG A 337 10.85 -1.54 17.64
C ARG A 337 11.89 -2.44 18.28
N GLY A 338 11.72 -2.77 19.56
CA GLY A 338 12.63 -3.65 20.30
C GLY A 338 12.73 -5.07 19.75
N TRP A 339 11.69 -5.51 19.04
CA TRP A 339 11.67 -6.79 18.31
C TRP A 339 11.96 -6.63 16.81
N ALA A 340 12.69 -5.58 16.44
CA ALA A 340 13.27 -5.39 15.11
C ALA A 340 14.78 -5.63 15.17
N GLY A 341 15.33 -6.08 14.03
CA GLY A 341 16.76 -6.28 13.87
C GLY A 341 17.53 -5.01 13.54
N SER A 342 18.66 -5.18 12.86
CA SER A 342 19.44 -4.08 12.30
C SER A 342 18.72 -3.35 11.17
N LEU A 343 19.02 -2.05 11.07
CA LEU A 343 18.59 -1.18 9.98
C LEU A 343 19.78 -0.39 9.47
N LYS A 344 19.98 -0.40 8.15
CA LYS A 344 20.90 0.50 7.46
C LYS A 344 20.13 1.64 6.81
N ILE A 345 20.56 2.87 7.05
CA ILE A 345 20.04 4.08 6.41
C ILE A 345 21.18 4.70 5.60
N GLU A 346 21.04 4.73 4.28
CA GLU A 346 22.11 5.12 3.37
C GLU A 346 21.61 6.20 2.39
N ASN A 347 22.41 7.23 2.14
CA ASN A 347 22.12 8.24 1.13
C ASN A 347 20.67 8.76 1.20
N SER A 348 20.19 9.13 2.38
CA SER A 348 18.78 9.47 2.59
C SER A 348 18.62 10.87 3.19
N ARG A 349 17.50 11.52 2.88
CA ARG A 349 17.10 12.78 3.49
C ARG A 349 15.91 12.55 4.41
N ILE A 350 16.02 13.01 5.65
CA ILE A 350 14.97 12.92 6.66
C ILE A 350 14.68 14.32 7.17
N VAL A 351 13.48 14.82 6.91
CA VAL A 351 13.01 16.12 7.36
C VAL A 351 11.92 15.91 8.41
N ASN A 352 12.16 16.40 9.62
CA ASN A 352 11.24 16.34 10.74
C ASN A 352 10.90 17.76 11.19
N GLN A 353 9.67 18.20 10.98
CA GLN A 353 9.20 19.52 11.42
C GLN A 353 8.50 19.47 12.78
N LEU A 354 8.53 18.32 13.45
CA LEU A 354 7.90 18.11 14.74
C LEU A 354 8.90 18.29 15.88
N ASP A 355 8.39 18.67 17.04
CA ASP A 355 9.15 18.85 18.27
C ASP A 355 9.41 17.50 18.98
N GLN A 356 10.09 16.57 18.30
CA GLN A 356 10.42 15.24 18.84
C GLN A 356 11.64 14.62 18.17
N THR A 357 12.19 13.56 18.78
CA THR A 357 13.27 12.73 18.22
C THR A 357 12.97 12.25 16.80
N THR A 358 13.96 12.36 15.91
CA THR A 358 13.80 12.06 14.47
C THR A 358 13.98 10.58 14.16
N ILE A 359 14.96 9.93 14.78
CA ILE A 359 15.22 8.50 14.63
C ILE A 359 15.28 7.91 16.03
N ARG A 360 14.41 6.93 16.30
CA ARG A 360 14.35 6.25 17.59
C ARG A 360 14.41 4.74 17.41
N ALA A 361 15.29 4.09 18.15
CA ALA A 361 15.35 2.64 18.27
C ALA A 361 15.24 2.20 19.73
N GLU A 362 14.27 1.33 19.99
CA GLU A 362 14.09 0.67 21.29
C GLU A 362 15.17 -0.37 21.55
N ALA A 363 15.39 -0.72 22.82
CA ALA A 363 16.34 -1.76 23.20
C ALA A 363 15.87 -3.11 22.64
N PRO A 364 16.79 -3.97 22.17
CA PRO A 364 16.43 -5.31 21.71
C PRO A 364 15.66 -6.08 22.82
N GLY A 365 14.44 -6.51 22.52
CA GLY A 365 13.58 -7.21 23.47
C GLY A 365 12.50 -6.35 24.16
N ASP A 366 12.51 -5.02 23.96
CA ASP A 366 11.50 -4.14 24.53
C ASP A 366 10.09 -4.50 24.04
N GLY A 367 9.24 -4.94 24.97
CA GLY A 367 7.82 -5.25 24.76
C GLY A 367 7.52 -6.57 24.03
N ASN A 368 8.47 -7.17 23.32
CA ASN A 368 8.40 -8.53 22.76
C ASN A 368 9.83 -9.08 22.59
N PRO A 369 10.01 -10.42 22.53
CA PRO A 369 11.32 -11.02 22.28
C PRO A 369 12.05 -10.39 21.09
N ALA A 370 13.34 -10.13 21.29
CA ALA A 370 14.22 -9.57 20.27
C ALA A 370 14.33 -10.51 19.06
N THR A 371 14.60 -9.95 17.89
CA THR A 371 15.11 -10.75 16.76
C THR A 371 16.50 -11.27 17.08
N GLN A 372 17.00 -12.25 16.33
CA GLN A 372 18.42 -12.59 16.42
C GLN A 372 19.30 -11.40 15.98
N PRO A 373 20.49 -11.23 16.58
CA PRO A 373 21.48 -10.27 16.10
C PRO A 373 21.76 -10.45 14.59
N PRO A 374 22.26 -9.41 13.92
CA PRO A 374 22.64 -8.10 14.46
C PRO A 374 21.44 -7.17 14.73
N HIS A 375 21.59 -6.27 15.71
CA HIS A 375 20.60 -5.22 16.04
C HIS A 375 21.08 -3.80 15.75
N ASN A 376 22.33 -3.66 15.32
CA ASN A 376 22.97 -2.37 15.14
C ASN A 376 22.27 -1.50 14.10
N ILE A 377 22.34 -0.19 14.29
CA ILE A 377 21.81 0.81 13.37
C ILE A 377 22.98 1.52 12.72
N THR A 378 23.00 1.59 11.38
CA THR A 378 24.04 2.33 10.66
C THR A 378 23.43 3.43 9.83
N ILE A 379 23.96 4.64 9.94
CA ILE A 379 23.53 5.81 9.17
C ILE A 379 24.72 6.34 8.39
N THR A 380 24.62 6.37 7.06
CA THR A 380 25.71 6.87 6.20
C THR A 380 25.19 7.78 5.11
N ASP A 381 26.03 8.75 4.73
CA ASP A 381 25.85 9.59 3.56
C ASP A 381 24.49 10.33 3.56
N SER A 382 23.94 10.62 4.74
CA SER A 382 22.56 11.06 4.90
C SER A 382 22.45 12.51 5.37
N GLU A 383 21.25 13.07 5.29
CA GLU A 383 20.92 14.40 5.78
C GLU A 383 19.69 14.30 6.69
N ILE A 384 19.82 14.86 7.89
CA ILE A 384 18.75 14.97 8.87
C ILE A 384 18.50 16.46 9.10
N VAL A 385 17.29 16.91 8.82
CA VAL A 385 16.82 18.28 9.05
C VAL A 385 15.72 18.22 10.10
N SER A 386 15.89 18.92 11.22
CA SER A 386 14.93 18.94 12.33
C SER A 386 14.92 20.28 13.04
N SER A 387 13.80 20.64 13.67
CA SER A 387 13.73 21.71 14.68
C SER A 387 14.06 21.22 16.10
N TYR A 388 13.93 19.92 16.36
CA TYR A 388 14.20 19.29 17.66
C TYR A 388 15.63 18.75 17.77
N ALA A 389 16.33 19.05 18.87
CA ALA A 389 17.76 18.76 19.04
C ALA A 389 18.12 17.76 20.17
N ASP A 390 17.21 17.38 21.06
CA ASP A 390 17.57 16.73 22.34
C ASP A 390 16.75 15.46 22.69
N PRO A 391 17.16 14.27 22.23
CA PRO A 391 18.13 14.01 21.18
C PRO A 391 17.46 14.01 19.79
N VAL A 392 18.26 14.31 18.75
CA VAL A 392 17.86 14.12 17.34
C VAL A 392 17.73 12.62 17.02
N ILE A 393 18.66 11.83 17.55
CA ILE A 393 18.75 10.38 17.36
C ILE A 393 18.84 9.70 18.73
N ASP A 394 17.95 8.76 19.02
CA ASP A 394 17.95 7.96 20.25
C ASP A 394 18.01 6.46 19.93
N ILE A 395 19.20 5.86 20.04
CA ILE A 395 19.42 4.43 19.83
C ILE A 395 19.73 3.77 21.18
N ARG A 396 18.87 2.85 21.63
CA ARG A 396 19.02 2.21 22.95
C ARG A 396 19.56 0.80 22.81
N GLU A 397 20.61 0.48 23.56
CA GLU A 397 21.16 -0.89 23.74
C GLU A 397 21.38 -1.69 22.44
N ARG A 398 21.74 -0.99 21.35
CA ARG A 398 22.07 -1.60 20.06
C ARG A 398 23.54 -1.39 19.79
N GLU A 399 24.36 -2.28 20.35
CA GLU A 399 25.82 -2.23 20.23
C GLU A 399 26.27 -2.16 18.77
N ASN A 400 27.43 -1.52 18.54
CA ASN A 400 28.02 -1.34 17.21
C ASN A 400 27.16 -0.50 16.24
N SER A 401 26.22 0.31 16.77
CA SER A 401 25.52 1.31 15.98
C SER A 401 26.45 2.47 15.66
N SER A 402 26.44 2.96 14.42
CA SER A 402 27.38 3.98 13.96
C SER A 402 26.78 4.96 12.95
N ILE A 403 27.33 6.17 12.95
CA ILE A 403 26.96 7.24 12.01
C ILE A 403 28.22 7.84 11.37
N ARG A 404 28.21 8.03 10.04
CA ARG A 404 29.31 8.64 9.29
C ARG A 404 28.82 9.42 8.08
N ASN A 405 29.62 10.34 7.56
CA ASN A 405 29.32 11.12 6.35
C ASN A 405 27.91 11.75 6.34
N THR A 406 27.42 12.19 7.50
CA THR A 406 26.01 12.57 7.67
C THR A 406 25.90 14.01 8.17
N CYS A 407 25.01 14.78 7.54
CA CYS A 407 24.69 16.14 7.95
C CYS A 407 23.49 16.16 8.91
N ILE A 408 23.65 16.76 10.08
CA ILE A 408 22.56 17.02 11.04
C ILE A 408 22.30 18.52 11.07
N LYS A 409 21.38 18.97 10.20
CA LYS A 409 20.96 20.37 10.06
C LYS A 409 19.86 20.69 11.09
N VAL A 410 20.28 20.79 12.34
CA VAL A 410 19.41 21.10 13.48
C VAL A 410 20.02 22.25 14.27
N PRO A 411 19.28 23.35 14.52
CA PRO A 411 19.79 24.44 15.35
C PRO A 411 20.20 23.95 16.75
N GLY A 412 21.40 24.30 17.18
CA GLY A 412 21.92 23.93 18.51
C GLY A 412 22.33 22.47 18.68
N ALA A 413 22.20 21.63 17.65
CA ALA A 413 22.66 20.25 17.73
C ALA A 413 24.19 20.13 17.76
N GLY A 414 24.65 19.10 18.46
CA GLY A 414 26.05 18.70 18.52
C GLY A 414 26.17 17.19 18.78
N PRO A 415 27.37 16.69 19.11
CA PRO A 415 27.56 15.27 19.40
C PRO A 415 26.61 14.70 20.47
N SER A 416 26.24 15.50 21.48
CA SER A 416 25.29 15.12 22.54
C SER A 416 23.85 14.93 22.04
N SER A 417 23.53 15.37 20.82
CA SER A 417 22.21 15.16 20.19
C SER A 417 22.04 13.75 19.60
N ILE A 418 23.06 12.89 19.73
CA ILE A 418 23.06 11.50 19.25
C ILE A 418 23.32 10.58 20.43
N ASN A 419 22.34 9.75 20.77
CA ASN A 419 22.45 8.76 21.84
C ASN A 419 22.67 7.35 21.28
N GLY A 420 23.60 6.62 21.88
CA GLY A 420 23.85 5.18 21.63
C GLY A 420 24.39 4.83 20.25
N MET A 421 25.13 5.73 19.63
CA MET A 421 25.86 5.47 18.38
C MET A 421 27.29 5.99 18.46
N ASP A 422 28.20 5.28 17.79
CA ASP A 422 29.55 5.76 17.52
C ASP A 422 29.51 6.82 16.42
N ILE A 423 29.99 8.02 16.73
CA ILE A 423 30.10 9.13 15.77
C ILE A 423 31.43 9.01 15.02
N GLY A 424 31.35 8.56 13.77
CA GLY A 424 32.47 8.40 12.87
C GLY A 424 32.84 9.68 12.11
N GLU A 425 33.66 9.51 11.08
CA GLU A 425 34.19 10.62 10.28
C GLU A 425 33.09 11.37 9.52
N ASN A 426 33.35 12.66 9.28
CA ASN A 426 32.54 13.55 8.44
C ASN A 426 31.07 13.67 8.87
N VAL A 427 30.78 13.54 10.18
CA VAL A 427 29.49 13.95 10.75
C VAL A 427 29.53 15.44 11.06
N GLY A 428 28.64 16.22 10.45
CA GLY A 428 28.58 17.67 10.61
C GLY A 428 27.27 18.14 11.25
N PHE A 429 27.34 19.18 12.07
CA PHE A 429 26.18 19.75 12.77
C PHE A 429 25.92 21.19 12.36
N GLY A 430 24.64 21.52 12.12
CA GLY A 430 24.19 22.87 11.79
C GLY A 430 24.95 23.49 10.62
N LYS A 431 25.70 24.56 10.88
CA LYS A 431 26.50 25.27 9.85
C LYS A 431 27.77 24.53 9.42
N GLN A 432 28.19 23.47 10.14
CA GLN A 432 29.35 22.64 9.81
C GLN A 432 29.03 21.56 8.76
N CYS A 433 27.76 21.45 8.36
CA CYS A 433 27.28 20.51 7.37
C CYS A 433 27.88 20.81 5.98
N ASN A 434 28.93 20.09 5.61
CA ASN A 434 29.63 20.26 4.33
C ASN A 434 29.40 19.08 3.35
N LYS A 435 29.00 17.90 3.84
CA LYS A 435 28.81 16.65 3.06
C LYS A 435 27.77 15.73 3.73
N GLY A 436 26.85 15.18 2.95
CA GLY A 436 25.80 14.26 3.39
C GLY A 436 24.45 14.59 2.76
N GLY A 437 23.56 13.61 2.65
CA GLY A 437 22.23 13.76 2.05
C GLY A 437 22.14 13.14 0.65
N LEU A 438 20.97 13.27 0.03
CA LEU A 438 20.67 12.68 -1.26
C LEU A 438 21.69 13.10 -2.34
N SER A 439 22.42 12.15 -2.89
CA SER A 439 23.28 12.36 -4.05
C SER A 439 22.50 12.71 -5.33
N ALA A 440 21.23 12.27 -5.42
CA ALA A 440 20.36 12.50 -6.56
C ALA A 440 18.91 12.79 -6.10
N PRO A 441 18.63 13.95 -5.49
CA PRO A 441 17.33 14.24 -4.87
C PRO A 441 16.16 14.22 -5.86
N ASP A 442 16.37 14.65 -7.10
CA ASP A 442 15.34 14.66 -8.16
C ASP A 442 14.97 13.25 -8.66
N LYS A 443 15.73 12.23 -8.23
CA LYS A 443 15.44 10.83 -8.55
C LYS A 443 14.62 10.13 -7.47
N VAL A 444 14.40 10.75 -6.31
CA VAL A 444 13.60 10.12 -5.25
C VAL A 444 12.12 10.17 -5.61
N GLY A 445 11.44 9.02 -5.48
CA GLY A 445 10.06 8.84 -5.91
C GLY A 445 9.88 8.90 -7.43
N ALA A 446 10.92 9.25 -8.18
CA ALA A 446 10.96 9.20 -9.63
C ALA A 446 11.44 7.83 -10.07
N SER A 447 10.79 7.34 -11.10
CA SER A 447 11.14 6.08 -11.68
C SER A 447 12.32 6.31 -12.63
N GLY A 448 13.50 5.92 -12.16
CA GLY A 448 14.74 5.76 -12.91
C GLY A 448 15.42 4.47 -12.48
N ASN A 449 14.70 3.36 -12.28
CA ASN A 449 13.94 2.66 -13.32
C ASN A 449 12.46 3.07 -13.54
N LEU A 450 12.29 4.00 -14.51
CA LEU A 450 11.19 4.28 -15.47
C LEU A 450 9.91 5.09 -15.13
N SER A 451 10.09 6.42 -15.25
CA SER A 451 9.26 7.60 -15.57
C SER A 451 7.88 7.93 -14.96
N ALA A 452 7.79 9.19 -14.47
CA ALA A 452 6.69 10.16 -14.59
C ALA A 452 5.41 10.03 -13.72
N VAL A 453 5.41 10.72 -12.57
CA VAL A 453 4.18 11.24 -11.96
C VAL A 453 4.39 12.70 -11.54
N ASN A 454 3.82 13.63 -12.32
CA ASN A 454 3.86 15.06 -12.10
C ASN A 454 2.89 15.45 -10.96
N PHE A 455 3.42 15.97 -9.85
CA PHE A 455 2.62 16.33 -8.67
C PHE A 455 1.79 17.61 -8.87
N SER A 456 2.22 18.51 -9.76
CA SER A 456 1.51 19.77 -10.06
C SER A 456 0.17 19.56 -10.79
N ALA A 457 -0.01 18.40 -11.41
CA ALA A 457 -1.26 18.00 -12.07
C ALA A 457 -2.24 17.31 -11.10
N MET A 458 -1.85 17.04 -9.85
CA MET A 458 -2.73 16.37 -8.88
C MET A 458 -3.63 17.33 -8.10
N ASP A 459 -3.30 18.61 -8.02
CA ASP A 459 -4.15 19.68 -7.45
C ASP A 459 -4.95 20.45 -8.49
N SER A 460 -4.60 20.35 -9.77
CA SER A 460 -5.26 21.08 -10.86
C SER A 460 -6.34 20.27 -11.57
N GLY A 461 -7.09 19.48 -10.78
CA GLY A 461 -8.47 19.17 -11.12
C GLY A 461 -9.29 20.46 -11.05
N ASN A 462 -9.17 21.30 -12.08
CA ASN A 462 -10.02 22.46 -12.29
C ASN A 462 -11.41 21.96 -12.74
N GLY A 463 -12.07 21.22 -11.86
CA GLY A 463 -13.47 20.86 -11.91
C GLY A 463 -14.11 21.53 -10.71
N SER A 464 -15.09 22.38 -10.98
CA SER A 464 -15.92 23.12 -10.02
C SER A 464 -16.50 22.23 -8.92
N SER A 465 -15.70 21.97 -7.88
CA SER A 465 -16.04 21.07 -6.77
C SER A 465 -17.07 21.67 -5.80
N GLY A 466 -17.42 22.95 -5.96
CA GLY A 466 -18.46 23.61 -5.16
C GLY A 466 -19.89 23.36 -5.64
N GLU A 467 -20.13 23.38 -6.96
CA GLU A 467 -21.49 23.28 -7.52
C GLU A 467 -21.93 21.83 -7.74
N ASP A 468 -20.99 20.95 -8.09
CA ASP A 468 -21.25 19.52 -8.35
C ASP A 468 -21.58 18.75 -7.06
N ALA A 469 -20.96 19.10 -5.94
CA ALA A 469 -21.29 18.51 -4.63
C ALA A 469 -22.70 18.92 -4.18
N GLN A 470 -23.10 20.17 -4.43
CA GLN A 470 -24.44 20.67 -4.10
C GLN A 470 -25.52 20.08 -5.02
N GLN A 471 -25.26 19.94 -6.32
CA GLN A 471 -26.17 19.26 -7.24
C GLN A 471 -26.31 17.76 -6.92
N ARG A 472 -25.22 17.07 -6.56
CA ARG A 472 -25.28 15.65 -6.15
C ARG A 472 -26.01 15.48 -4.81
N GLN A 473 -25.89 16.43 -3.88
CA GLN A 473 -26.64 16.41 -2.62
C GLN A 473 -28.14 16.70 -2.86
N GLN A 474 -28.49 17.59 -3.78
CA GLN A 474 -29.88 17.83 -4.19
C GLN A 474 -30.49 16.63 -4.92
N GLN A 475 -29.75 15.97 -5.82
CA GLN A 475 -30.21 14.75 -6.48
C GLN A 475 -30.39 13.59 -5.50
N ARG A 476 -29.50 13.45 -4.49
CA ARG A 476 -29.69 12.49 -3.39
C ARG A 476 -30.94 12.79 -2.56
N LYS A 477 -31.21 14.06 -2.25
CA LYS A 477 -32.45 14.47 -1.56
C LYS A 477 -33.70 14.19 -2.39
N GLN A 478 -33.67 14.45 -3.70
CA GLN A 478 -34.79 14.15 -4.61
C GLN A 478 -35.04 12.64 -4.73
N LYS A 479 -34.00 11.81 -4.89
CA LYS A 479 -34.15 10.35 -4.93
C LYS A 479 -34.66 9.77 -3.61
N PHE A 480 -34.22 10.34 -2.47
CA PHE A 480 -34.76 9.98 -1.16
C PHE A 480 -36.24 10.35 -1.03
N PHE A 481 -36.64 11.56 -1.45
CA PHE A 481 -38.02 12.01 -1.39
C PHE A 481 -38.94 11.19 -2.32
N GLN A 482 -38.47 10.81 -3.51
CA GLN A 482 -39.19 9.92 -4.42
C GLN A 482 -39.40 8.51 -3.82
N ARG A 483 -38.41 7.97 -3.10
CA ARG A 483 -38.56 6.70 -2.38
C ARG A 483 -39.58 6.79 -1.25
N VAL A 484 -39.58 7.87 -0.47
CA VAL A 484 -40.57 8.10 0.60
C VAL A 484 -41.98 8.21 0.03
N ILE A 485 -42.18 8.96 -1.05
CA ILE A 485 -43.48 9.07 -1.72
C ILE A 485 -43.96 7.72 -2.24
N SER A 486 -43.07 6.93 -2.85
CA SER A 486 -43.42 5.58 -3.34
C SER A 486 -43.86 4.63 -2.22
N VAL A 487 -43.22 4.69 -1.06
CA VAL A 487 -43.61 3.90 0.13
C VAL A 487 -44.97 4.34 0.68
N ILE A 488 -45.21 5.65 0.79
CA ILE A 488 -46.50 6.19 1.27
C ILE A 488 -47.63 5.80 0.30
N PHE A 489 -47.39 5.89 -1.01
CA PHE A 489 -48.38 5.52 -2.02
C PHE A 489 -48.70 4.02 -1.98
N SER A 490 -47.68 3.18 -1.79
CA SER A 490 -47.85 1.73 -1.63
C SER A 490 -48.65 1.38 -0.37
N MET A 491 -48.43 2.07 0.75
CA MET A 491 -49.24 1.92 1.95
C MET A 491 -50.70 2.35 1.74
N PHE A 492 -50.94 3.46 1.05
CA PHE A 492 -52.29 3.92 0.76
C PHE A 492 -53.05 2.93 -0.14
N LEU A 493 -52.39 2.36 -1.14
CA LEU A 493 -52.97 1.35 -2.01
C LEU A 493 -53.36 0.10 -1.22
N LEU A 494 -52.51 -0.34 -0.30
CA LEU A 494 -52.78 -1.48 0.58
C LEU A 494 -54.01 -1.23 1.46
N ILE A 495 -54.10 -0.04 2.08
CA ILE A 495 -55.25 0.34 2.91
C ILE A 495 -56.53 0.38 2.08
N ALA A 496 -56.48 0.96 0.87
CA ALA A 496 -57.63 1.02 -0.02
C ALA A 496 -58.13 -0.39 -0.40
N LEU A 497 -57.21 -1.32 -0.70
CA LEU A 497 -57.56 -2.72 -0.99
C LEU A 497 -58.20 -3.43 0.21
N VAL A 498 -57.71 -3.18 1.43
CA VAL A 498 -58.32 -3.72 2.65
C VAL A 498 -59.73 -3.18 2.87
N VAL A 499 -59.94 -1.88 2.66
CA VAL A 499 -61.26 -1.25 2.79
C VAL A 499 -62.23 -1.78 1.74
N VAL A 500 -61.82 -1.88 0.48
CA VAL A 500 -62.65 -2.43 -0.60
C VAL A 500 -62.99 -3.89 -0.31
N GLY A 501 -62.03 -4.69 0.17
CA GLY A 501 -62.27 -6.06 0.61
C GLY A 501 -63.31 -6.13 1.73
N ALA A 502 -63.17 -5.31 2.77
CA ALA A 502 -64.11 -5.28 3.90
C ALA A 502 -65.52 -4.85 3.47
N VAL A 503 -65.65 -3.86 2.58
CA VAL A 503 -66.94 -3.42 2.03
C VAL A 503 -67.57 -4.52 1.19
N ALA A 504 -66.79 -5.21 0.35
CA ALA A 504 -67.30 -6.33 -0.44
C ALA A 504 -67.78 -7.50 0.43
N THR A 505 -67.04 -7.83 1.50
CA THR A 505 -67.46 -8.82 2.49
C THR A 505 -68.74 -8.40 3.22
N LEU A 506 -68.86 -7.13 3.62
CA LEU A 506 -70.06 -6.62 4.26
C LEU A 506 -71.27 -6.64 3.31
N PHE A 507 -71.07 -6.31 2.04
CA PHE A 507 -72.12 -6.35 1.02
C PHE A 507 -72.60 -7.78 0.78
N TYR A 508 -71.67 -8.75 0.73
CA TYR A 508 -72.01 -10.17 0.60
C TYR A 508 -72.77 -10.70 1.83
N LEU A 509 -72.43 -10.24 3.04
CA LEU A 509 -73.15 -10.61 4.27
C LEU A 509 -74.56 -10.01 4.37
N ILE A 510 -74.82 -8.86 3.73
CA ILE A 510 -76.12 -8.17 3.79
C ILE A 510 -77.05 -8.63 2.65
N PHE A 511 -76.50 -8.98 1.49
CA PHE A 511 -77.28 -9.20 0.26
C PHE A 511 -77.02 -10.55 -0.42
N GLY A 512 -76.16 -11.41 0.13
CA GLY A 512 -75.87 -12.74 -0.40
C GLY A 512 -76.77 -13.81 0.22
N ASP A 513 -78.01 -13.91 -0.27
CA ASP A 513 -78.88 -15.09 -0.19
C ASP A 513 -79.43 -15.40 -1.59
#